data_AF-A0A671UF60-F1
#
_entry.id   AF-A0A671UF60-F1
#
_cell.length_a   1.000
_cell.length_b   1.000
_cell.length_c   1.000
_cell.angle_alpha   90.00
_cell.angle_beta   90.00
_cell.angle_gamma   90.00
#
_symmetry.space_group_name_H-M   'P 1'
#
loop_
_entity.id
_entity.type
_entity.pdbx_description
1 polymer ?
#
loop_
_entity_poly.entity_id
_entity_poly.type
_entity_poly.pdbx_seq_one_letter_code
_entity_poly.pdbx_strand_id
1 'polypeptide(L)'
;MSYSREVLLATSLLCSSSGSMQLLQLYRKLLQCCDITEKQFLDIIQQCPRFLLVRGPVGAGEERLENCTVVAQTSLRLCSRYGREPCTESGSGSGEEDGGCQQLHLCKFFIYGNCRFGKGRRSCKFSHDIRSDHNYRLLRECTLHELNEDDLFLLLLQNDPSLLPQVCQHYNKGSGPHGSCSFEQTCTKVHLCQHFVQGDCTFGLKCKRLHAIGNHGRRMLEERGLSRDIIQELPFIYRNIYHLSAAATSTENLPESWCKPQTDDRNNICLHFIRNSCRFRNECRRVHFHLPYKWEVFDGLTWIDLQHMEDIEQDFCDPSKTQSGGDQPVNFLTKSQGSQRVRRLSTVSSVTKPPHYTLTTQWLWYYKGDQGNWVEYGQLDEKQRSTSVTSQTLEEAFLSDKTADVQVVKGQRQYVISFRDMYQRNPKHNTKRQVRRRPRFVSVAEVERQAGSVEKPPPYDFLSLQTGSD
;
A
#
# COMPACT_ATOMS: atom_id res chain seq x y z
N MET A 1 15.77 -12.89 -4.08
CA MET A 1 15.91 -11.55 -4.68
C MET A 1 17.32 -11.43 -5.22
N SER A 2 17.51 -11.07 -6.50
CA SER A 2 18.82 -11.03 -7.15
C SER A 2 19.58 -9.69 -7.00
N TYR A 3 18.99 -8.69 -6.32
CA TYR A 3 19.50 -7.30 -6.28
C TYR A 3 19.77 -6.76 -4.86
N SER A 4 20.09 -7.66 -3.91
CA SER A 4 20.24 -7.26 -2.48
C SER A 4 21.37 -6.25 -2.28
N ARG A 5 22.43 -6.31 -3.10
CA ARG A 5 23.61 -5.46 -2.99
C ARG A 5 23.34 -4.04 -3.49
N GLU A 6 22.68 -3.91 -4.64
CA GLU A 6 22.36 -2.62 -5.26
C GLU A 6 21.38 -1.82 -4.39
N VAL A 7 20.38 -2.49 -3.81
CA VAL A 7 19.44 -1.88 -2.85
C VAL A 7 20.18 -1.37 -1.62
N LEU A 8 21.09 -2.16 -1.06
CA LEU A 8 21.89 -1.75 0.11
C LEU A 8 22.77 -0.54 -0.21
N LEU A 9 23.51 -0.57 -1.33
CA LEU A 9 24.36 0.54 -1.78
C LEU A 9 23.54 1.81 -2.02
N ALA A 10 22.39 1.71 -2.68
CA ALA A 10 21.49 2.85 -2.90
C ALA A 10 20.98 3.42 -1.57
N THR A 11 20.67 2.56 -0.59
CA THR A 11 20.25 2.98 0.75
C THR A 11 21.35 3.76 1.46
N SER A 12 22.58 3.24 1.47
CA SER A 12 23.73 3.90 2.10
C SER A 12 24.04 5.25 1.44
N LEU A 13 24.05 5.31 0.11
CA LEU A 13 24.28 6.56 -0.64
C LEU A 13 23.23 7.64 -0.33
N LEU A 14 21.96 7.25 -0.17
CA LEU A 14 20.89 8.15 0.24
C LEU A 14 21.08 8.61 1.69
N CYS A 15 21.33 7.69 2.61
CA CYS A 15 21.51 8.02 4.03
C CYS A 15 22.72 8.94 4.27
N SER A 16 23.84 8.67 3.61
CA SER A 16 25.02 9.55 3.63
C SER A 16 24.80 10.92 2.98
N SER A 17 23.66 11.12 2.30
CA SER A 17 23.24 12.38 1.69
C SER A 17 21.94 12.88 2.31
N SER A 18 21.83 12.80 3.63
CA SER A 18 20.69 13.33 4.40
C SER A 18 19.36 12.60 4.13
N GLY A 19 19.42 11.37 3.63
CA GLY A 19 18.30 10.45 3.47
C GLY A 19 17.50 10.60 2.18
N SER A 20 17.87 11.53 1.31
CA SER A 20 17.26 11.69 -0.02
C SER A 20 18.22 12.28 -1.05
N MET A 21 17.96 12.04 -2.34
CA MET A 21 18.81 12.53 -3.43
C MET A 21 18.03 12.63 -4.73
N GLN A 22 18.44 13.50 -5.66
CA GLN A 22 17.89 13.49 -7.02
C GLN A 22 18.13 12.13 -7.71
N LEU A 23 17.15 11.65 -8.46
CA LEU A 23 17.16 10.34 -9.12
C LEU A 23 18.40 10.16 -10.01
N LEU A 24 18.69 11.15 -10.85
CA LEU A 24 19.85 11.09 -11.76
C LEU A 24 21.18 11.13 -11.00
N GLN A 25 21.25 11.85 -9.89
CA GLN A 25 22.45 11.90 -9.06
C GLN A 25 22.68 10.56 -8.35
N LEU A 26 21.61 9.91 -7.87
CA LEU A 26 21.69 8.57 -7.29
C LEU A 26 22.17 7.55 -8.33
N TYR A 27 21.62 7.61 -9.55
CA TYR A 27 22.05 6.74 -10.65
C TYR A 27 23.55 6.88 -10.95
N ARG A 28 24.03 8.14 -11.08
CA ARG A 28 25.45 8.43 -11.32
C ARG A 28 26.36 7.91 -10.21
N LYS A 29 25.96 8.05 -8.94
CA LYS A 29 26.75 7.51 -7.82
C LYS A 29 26.74 5.99 -7.77
N LEU A 30 25.63 5.34 -8.11
CA LEU A 30 25.57 3.88 -8.16
C LEU A 30 26.45 3.30 -9.26
N LEU A 31 26.50 3.92 -10.44
CA LEU A 31 27.41 3.53 -11.52
C LEU A 31 28.90 3.56 -11.12
N GLN A 32 29.27 4.35 -10.11
CA GLN A 32 30.64 4.40 -9.58
C GLN A 32 30.95 3.23 -8.63
N CYS A 33 29.93 2.55 -8.12
CA CYS A 33 30.06 1.54 -7.06
C CYS A 33 29.61 0.13 -7.49
N CYS A 34 28.77 0.03 -8.53
CA CYS A 34 28.30 -1.23 -9.09
C CYS A 34 27.96 -1.09 -10.58
N ASP A 35 28.01 -2.22 -11.29
CA ASP A 35 27.56 -2.31 -12.67
C ASP A 35 26.02 -2.49 -12.68
N ILE A 36 25.30 -1.47 -13.14
CA ILE A 36 23.84 -1.45 -13.14
C ILE A 36 23.32 -0.74 -14.39
N THR A 37 22.42 -1.40 -15.11
CA THR A 37 21.75 -0.78 -16.26
C THR A 37 20.70 0.23 -15.81
N GLU A 38 20.39 1.23 -16.65
CA GLU A 38 19.35 2.22 -16.37
C GLU A 38 17.99 1.56 -16.07
N LYS A 39 17.64 0.52 -16.84
CA LYS A 39 16.40 -0.24 -16.63
C LYS A 39 16.36 -0.93 -15.26
N GLN A 40 17.44 -1.60 -14.87
CA GLN A 40 17.54 -2.24 -13.55
C GLN A 40 17.49 -1.22 -12.41
N PHE A 41 18.16 -0.07 -12.57
CA PHE A 41 18.11 1.01 -11.59
C PHE A 41 16.68 1.51 -11.40
N LEU A 42 15.96 1.81 -12.48
CA LEU A 42 14.58 2.27 -12.42
C LEU A 42 13.65 1.22 -11.81
N ASP A 43 13.82 -0.06 -12.16
CA ASP A 43 13.08 -1.16 -11.56
C ASP A 43 13.33 -1.25 -10.04
N ILE A 44 14.58 -1.10 -9.58
CA ILE A 44 14.91 -1.11 -8.15
C ILE A 44 14.23 0.06 -7.43
N ILE A 45 14.31 1.27 -7.95
CA ILE A 45 13.73 2.46 -7.31
C ILE A 45 12.19 2.41 -7.30
N GLN A 46 11.56 1.84 -8.34
CA GLN A 46 10.10 1.80 -8.46
C GLN A 46 9.45 0.60 -7.72
N GLN A 47 10.13 -0.54 -7.65
CA GLN A 47 9.55 -1.79 -7.13
C GLN A 47 9.97 -2.07 -5.68
N CYS A 48 11.06 -1.48 -5.19
CA CYS A 48 11.52 -1.71 -3.82
C CYS A 48 10.79 -0.79 -2.83
N PRO A 49 10.09 -1.33 -1.80
CA PRO A 49 9.38 -0.52 -0.81
C PRO A 49 10.32 0.33 0.05
N ARG A 50 11.64 0.16 -0.07
CA ARG A 50 12.66 0.98 0.60
C ARG A 50 12.84 2.37 -0.01
N PHE A 51 12.37 2.59 -1.23
CA PHE A 51 12.55 3.87 -1.92
C PHE A 51 11.20 4.50 -2.19
N LEU A 52 11.09 5.79 -1.91
CA LEU A 52 9.96 6.62 -2.30
C LEU A 52 10.42 7.59 -3.38
N LEU A 53 9.78 7.52 -4.56
CA LEU A 53 10.01 8.46 -5.64
C LEU A 53 9.09 9.67 -5.50
N VAL A 54 9.67 10.82 -5.19
CA VAL A 54 8.99 12.12 -5.07
C VAL A 54 9.20 12.91 -6.36
N ARG A 55 8.12 13.29 -7.03
CA ARG A 55 8.19 14.13 -8.23
C ARG A 55 8.22 15.62 -7.84
N GLY A 56 9.09 16.40 -8.49
CA GLY A 56 9.17 17.84 -8.28
C GLY A 56 7.93 18.60 -8.77
N PRO A 57 7.77 19.88 -8.39
CA PRO A 57 6.64 20.70 -8.81
C PRO A 57 6.61 20.88 -10.33
N VAL A 58 5.44 20.64 -10.94
CA VAL A 58 5.20 20.63 -12.38
C VAL A 58 5.36 22.04 -12.96
N GLY A 59 6.48 22.32 -13.62
CA GLY A 59 6.58 23.39 -14.61
C GLY A 59 5.88 22.98 -15.91
N ALA A 60 5.32 23.93 -16.65
CA ALA A 60 4.51 23.71 -17.86
C ALA A 60 5.29 23.17 -19.08
N GLY A 61 5.87 21.98 -18.96
CA GLY A 61 6.56 21.23 -20.02
C GLY A 61 6.93 19.84 -19.51
N GLU A 62 6.77 18.84 -20.39
CA GLU A 62 6.96 17.38 -20.20
C GLU A 62 7.65 16.88 -18.91
N GLU A 63 7.07 15.83 -18.32
CA GLU A 63 7.59 15.10 -17.15
C GLU A 63 9.04 14.63 -17.36
N ARG A 64 10.02 15.39 -16.86
CA ARG A 64 11.43 14.99 -16.90
C ARG A 64 11.82 14.25 -15.62
N LEU A 65 12.44 13.08 -15.78
CA LEU A 65 13.07 12.29 -14.71
C LEU A 65 14.10 13.09 -13.89
N GLU A 66 14.62 14.17 -14.46
CA GLU A 66 15.58 15.10 -13.86
C GLU A 66 15.06 15.78 -12.58
N ASN A 67 13.74 15.90 -12.44
CA ASN A 67 13.10 16.56 -11.29
C ASN A 67 12.64 15.59 -10.19
N CYS A 68 12.92 14.30 -10.32
CA CYS A 68 12.55 13.29 -9.33
C CYS A 68 13.58 13.22 -8.21
N THR A 69 13.11 13.12 -6.97
CA THR A 69 13.91 12.89 -5.76
C THR A 69 13.57 11.51 -5.20
N VAL A 70 14.57 10.72 -4.85
CA VAL A 70 14.43 9.43 -4.18
C VAL A 70 14.64 9.65 -2.69
N VAL A 71 13.70 9.17 -1.86
CA VAL A 71 13.77 9.23 -0.40
C VAL A 71 13.86 7.81 0.15
N ALA A 72 14.79 7.55 1.07
CA ALA A 72 14.93 6.24 1.71
C ALA A 72 13.86 6.03 2.80
N GLN A 73 13.30 4.83 2.90
CA GLN A 73 12.28 4.50 3.89
C GLN A 73 12.44 3.11 4.50
N THR A 74 11.92 2.94 5.70
CA THR A 74 11.87 1.66 6.41
C THR A 74 10.61 1.54 7.24
N SER A 75 10.16 0.32 7.49
CA SER A 75 9.06 0.01 8.42
C SER A 75 9.52 -0.07 9.88
N LEU A 76 10.83 -0.15 10.15
CA LEU A 76 11.37 -0.32 11.51
C LEU A 76 11.15 0.94 12.37
N ARG A 77 10.72 0.74 13.61
CA ARG A 77 10.49 1.78 14.62
C ARG A 77 11.07 1.33 15.96
N LEU A 78 11.35 2.29 16.85
CA LEU A 78 11.72 1.99 18.22
C LEU A 78 10.53 1.49 19.04
N CYS A 79 10.81 0.51 19.90
CA CYS A 79 9.82 0.02 20.84
C CYS A 79 9.57 1.04 21.95
N SER A 80 8.33 1.52 22.05
CA SER A 80 7.93 2.49 23.09
C SER A 80 7.82 1.87 24.49
N ARG A 81 7.69 0.55 24.57
CA ARG A 81 7.54 -0.24 25.81
C ARG A 81 8.88 -0.77 26.34
N TYR A 82 9.89 -0.83 25.49
CA TYR A 82 11.23 -1.31 25.85
C TYR A 82 11.78 -0.54 27.05
N GLY A 83 12.32 -1.27 28.04
CA GLY A 83 12.84 -0.71 29.29
C GLY A 83 11.79 -0.22 30.30
N ARG A 84 10.49 -0.35 30.01
CA ARG A 84 9.37 -0.03 30.93
C ARG A 84 8.55 -1.25 31.31
N GLU A 85 8.25 -2.12 30.33
CA GLU A 85 7.43 -3.32 30.50
C GLU A 85 8.00 -4.49 29.67
N PRO A 86 7.73 -5.76 30.04
CA PRO A 86 8.06 -6.91 29.20
C PRO A 86 7.34 -6.82 27.85
N CYS A 87 8.08 -7.05 26.76
CA CYS A 87 7.52 -7.04 25.41
C CYS A 87 6.92 -8.42 25.07
N THR A 88 5.79 -8.78 25.68
CA THR A 88 5.02 -9.99 25.29
C THR A 88 3.82 -9.59 24.45
N GLU A 89 3.63 -10.24 23.30
CA GLU A 89 2.35 -10.16 22.60
C GLU A 89 1.26 -10.78 23.48
N SER A 90 0.06 -10.20 23.37
CA SER A 90 -1.15 -10.59 24.08
C SER A 90 -1.38 -12.11 24.15
N GLY A 91 -1.20 -12.67 25.35
CA GLY A 91 -1.89 -13.89 25.79
C GLY A 91 -1.29 -15.23 25.36
N SER A 92 -0.14 -15.61 25.91
CA SER A 92 0.15 -17.02 26.24
C SER A 92 1.29 -17.07 27.26
N GLY A 93 0.96 -17.55 28.46
CA GLY A 93 1.93 -17.76 29.52
C GLY A 93 2.81 -18.97 29.22
N SER A 94 4.08 -18.71 28.93
CA SER A 94 5.21 -19.62 29.18
C SER A 94 6.47 -18.76 29.10
N GLY A 95 7.25 -18.75 30.17
CA GLY A 95 8.48 -17.97 30.24
C GLY A 95 9.51 -18.50 29.24
N GLU A 96 9.59 -17.86 28.09
CA GLU A 96 10.72 -17.90 27.16
C GLU A 96 10.95 -16.48 26.61
N GLU A 97 12.21 -16.14 26.40
CA GLU A 97 12.73 -14.79 26.17
C GLU A 97 12.27 -14.20 24.81
N ASP A 98 11.80 -12.94 24.83
CA ASP A 98 11.75 -11.97 23.73
C ASP A 98 11.29 -12.46 22.32
N GLY A 99 10.24 -13.29 22.26
CA GLY A 99 9.85 -13.99 21.03
C GLY A 99 8.93 -13.27 20.04
N GLY A 100 8.39 -12.08 20.34
CA GLY A 100 7.28 -11.50 19.54
C GLY A 100 7.38 -10.01 19.16
N CYS A 101 8.31 -9.23 19.72
CA CYS A 101 8.34 -7.79 19.47
C CYS A 101 8.83 -7.46 18.05
N GLN A 102 8.04 -6.72 17.28
CA GLN A 102 8.39 -6.30 15.90
C GLN A 102 9.05 -4.91 15.84
N GLN A 103 9.57 -4.42 16.97
CA GLN A 103 10.16 -3.08 17.11
C GLN A 103 11.57 -3.14 17.69
N LEU A 104 12.41 -2.17 17.32
CA LEU A 104 13.81 -2.11 17.72
C LEU A 104 13.96 -1.75 19.21
N HIS A 105 14.79 -2.52 19.89
CA HIS A 105 15.19 -2.32 21.27
C HIS A 105 16.50 -1.54 21.32
N LEU A 106 16.41 -0.21 21.18
CA LEU A 106 17.57 0.68 21.17
C LEU A 106 17.35 1.93 22.02
N CYS A 107 18.46 2.46 22.54
CA CYS A 107 18.48 3.73 23.25
C CYS A 107 18.28 4.90 22.28
N LYS A 108 17.26 5.71 22.54
CA LYS A 108 16.99 6.93 21.77
C LYS A 108 18.17 7.91 21.76
N PHE A 109 18.86 8.09 22.90
CA PHE A 109 20.02 8.98 22.98
C PHE A 109 21.29 8.38 22.35
N PHE A 110 21.33 7.07 22.14
CA PHE A 110 22.39 6.42 21.38
C PHE A 110 22.25 6.75 19.89
N ILE A 111 21.03 6.69 19.35
CA ILE A 111 20.72 7.11 17.98
C ILE A 111 21.06 8.59 17.75
N TYR A 112 20.88 9.44 18.77
CA TYR A 112 21.28 10.85 18.67
C TYR A 112 22.80 11.09 18.76
N GLY A 113 23.58 10.07 19.11
CA GLY A 113 25.04 10.15 19.24
C GLY A 113 25.54 10.75 20.55
N ASN A 114 24.69 11.01 21.55
CA ASN A 114 25.11 11.70 22.77
C ASN A 114 24.62 11.11 24.10
N CYS A 115 24.29 9.83 24.13
CA CYS A 115 23.90 9.15 25.36
C CYS A 115 24.94 9.32 26.47
N ARG A 116 24.54 9.98 27.57
CA ARG A 116 25.38 10.24 28.76
C ARG A 116 25.87 8.97 29.45
N PHE A 117 25.21 7.83 29.20
CA PHE A 117 25.53 6.52 29.78
C PHE A 117 26.26 5.58 28.79
N GLY A 118 26.59 6.03 27.57
CA GLY A 118 27.27 5.20 26.57
C GLY A 118 28.79 5.13 26.72
N LYS A 119 29.40 6.11 27.41
CA LYS A 119 30.86 6.21 27.63
C LYS A 119 31.22 6.41 29.11
N GLY A 120 30.26 6.21 30.03
CA GLY A 120 30.37 6.55 31.46
C GLY A 120 30.52 5.33 32.39
N ARG A 121 30.64 5.58 33.71
CA ARG A 121 30.82 4.55 34.75
C ARG A 121 29.58 3.67 35.02
N ARG A 122 28.39 4.03 34.50
CA ARG A 122 27.13 3.26 34.64
C ARG A 122 26.62 2.89 33.26
N SER A 123 26.18 1.64 33.09
CA SER A 123 25.57 1.15 31.85
C SER A 123 24.23 1.82 31.59
N CYS A 124 23.92 2.06 30.31
CA CYS A 124 22.63 2.58 29.90
C CYS A 124 21.53 1.53 30.15
N LYS A 125 20.35 1.97 30.59
CA LYS A 125 19.19 1.08 30.79
C LYS A 125 18.64 0.51 29.48
N PHE A 126 18.93 1.18 28.36
CA PHE A 126 18.48 0.80 27.03
C PHE A 126 19.69 0.28 26.24
N SER A 127 19.48 -0.74 25.40
CA SER A 127 20.53 -1.32 24.57
C SER A 127 21.17 -0.28 23.65
N HIS A 128 22.50 -0.33 23.58
CA HIS A 128 23.32 0.35 22.55
C HIS A 128 23.83 -0.65 21.52
N ASP A 129 23.41 -1.91 21.61
CA ASP A 129 23.81 -2.96 20.68
C ASP A 129 22.76 -3.10 19.56
N ILE A 130 23.12 -2.60 18.39
CA ILE A 130 22.35 -2.70 17.15
C ILE A 130 22.28 -4.14 16.66
N ARG A 131 23.30 -4.95 16.97
CA ARG A 131 23.44 -6.33 16.52
C ARG A 131 23.06 -7.34 17.60
N SER A 132 22.31 -6.92 18.61
CA SER A 132 21.69 -7.85 19.56
C SER A 132 20.83 -8.87 18.81
N ASP A 133 20.67 -10.08 19.36
CA ASP A 133 19.93 -11.16 18.70
C ASP A 133 18.52 -10.74 18.24
N HIS A 134 17.86 -9.92 19.05
CA HIS A 134 16.56 -9.33 18.74
C HIS A 134 16.62 -8.33 17.57
N ASN A 135 17.47 -7.31 17.68
CA ASN A 135 17.55 -6.24 16.69
C ASN A 135 18.09 -6.76 15.35
N TYR A 136 19.07 -7.65 15.38
CA TYR A 136 19.68 -8.24 14.19
C TYR A 136 18.67 -9.03 13.35
N ARG A 137 17.74 -9.75 14.00
CA ARG A 137 16.65 -10.47 13.32
C ARG A 137 15.77 -9.52 12.51
N LEU A 138 15.28 -8.44 13.14
CA LEU A 138 14.43 -7.43 12.51
C LEU A 138 15.16 -6.68 11.39
N LEU A 139 16.43 -6.33 11.62
CA LEU A 139 17.29 -5.70 10.62
C LEU A 139 17.54 -6.61 9.42
N ARG A 140 17.68 -7.92 9.63
CA ARG A 140 17.88 -8.90 8.55
C ARG A 140 16.62 -9.09 7.72
N GLU A 141 15.45 -9.19 8.34
CA GLU A 141 14.15 -9.27 7.64
C GLU A 141 13.92 -8.07 6.72
N CYS A 142 14.28 -6.88 7.20
CA CYS A 142 14.19 -5.67 6.41
C CYS A 142 15.39 -5.44 5.48
N THR A 143 16.38 -6.34 5.42
CA THR A 143 17.66 -6.24 4.68
C THR A 143 18.51 -5.00 5.01
N LEU A 144 18.52 -4.56 6.26
CA LEU A 144 19.25 -3.39 6.80
C LEU A 144 20.47 -3.75 7.66
N HIS A 145 20.65 -5.04 7.99
CA HIS A 145 21.73 -5.54 8.87
C HIS A 145 23.17 -5.20 8.44
N GLU A 146 23.41 -4.91 7.15
CA GLU A 146 24.72 -4.54 6.61
C GLU A 146 24.97 -3.03 6.55
N LEU A 147 23.98 -2.19 6.90
CA LEU A 147 24.20 -0.74 6.99
C LEU A 147 25.12 -0.40 8.18
N ASN A 148 25.90 0.66 8.02
CA ASN A 148 26.64 1.26 9.13
C ASN A 148 25.67 1.99 10.10
N GLU A 149 26.17 2.29 11.30
CA GLU A 149 25.35 2.86 12.38
C GLU A 149 24.79 4.24 12.01
N ASP A 150 25.61 5.12 11.43
CA ASP A 150 25.22 6.48 11.06
C ASP A 150 24.10 6.49 10.01
N ASP A 151 24.23 5.67 8.97
CA ASP A 151 23.22 5.53 7.91
C ASP A 151 21.91 4.96 8.47
N LEU A 152 21.99 3.98 9.37
CA LEU A 152 20.82 3.40 10.03
C LEU A 152 20.13 4.42 10.94
N PHE A 153 20.89 5.19 11.73
CA PHE A 153 20.34 6.21 12.61
C PHE A 153 19.64 7.31 11.83
N LEU A 154 20.23 7.78 10.72
CA LEU A 154 19.58 8.76 9.86
C LEU A 154 18.29 8.20 9.25
N LEU A 155 18.33 6.95 8.79
CA LEU A 155 17.14 6.28 8.26
C LEU A 155 16.03 6.19 9.30
N LEU A 156 16.36 5.86 10.56
CA LEU A 156 15.42 5.85 11.67
C LEU A 156 14.88 7.24 11.99
N LEU A 157 15.73 8.28 12.03
CA LEU A 157 15.35 9.66 12.31
C LEU A 157 14.26 10.19 11.37
N GLN A 158 14.32 9.83 10.09
CA GLN A 158 13.33 10.28 9.09
C GLN A 158 12.09 9.39 8.99
N ASN A 159 12.09 8.19 9.57
CA ASN A 159 10.97 7.24 9.50
C ASN A 159 10.19 7.12 10.83
N ASP A 160 10.85 7.26 11.98
CA ASP A 160 10.23 7.13 13.29
C ASP A 160 9.76 8.48 13.88
N PRO A 161 8.45 8.73 13.96
CA PRO A 161 7.91 10.02 14.43
C PRO A 161 8.18 10.28 15.92
N SER A 162 8.57 9.28 16.70
CA SER A 162 8.90 9.45 18.13
C SER A 162 10.29 10.06 18.35
N LEU A 163 11.14 10.09 17.30
CA LEU A 163 12.52 10.54 17.39
C LEU A 163 12.70 12.04 17.21
N LEU A 164 11.81 12.77 16.56
CA LEU A 164 11.99 14.20 16.32
C LEU A 164 10.75 15.02 16.74
N PRO A 165 10.94 16.25 17.26
CA PRO A 165 9.82 17.16 17.50
C PRO A 165 9.08 17.49 16.21
N GLN A 166 7.79 17.78 16.29
CA GLN A 166 7.02 18.25 15.13
C GLN A 166 7.38 19.70 14.75
N VAL A 167 7.09 20.06 13.49
CA VAL A 167 7.10 21.46 13.04
C VAL A 167 5.95 22.22 13.68
N CYS A 168 6.21 23.42 14.19
CA CYS A 168 5.22 24.28 14.80
C CYS A 168 4.28 24.87 13.75
N GLN A 169 3.00 24.47 13.78
CA GLN A 169 2.00 25.01 12.84
C GLN A 169 1.70 26.49 13.11
N HIS A 170 1.69 26.93 14.38
CA HIS A 170 1.45 28.32 14.76
C HIS A 170 2.57 29.26 14.29
N TYR A 171 3.80 28.75 14.24
CA TYR A 171 4.93 29.49 13.67
C TYR A 171 4.68 29.83 12.20
N ASN A 172 3.95 29.03 11.45
CA ASN A 172 3.69 29.29 10.04
C ASN A 172 2.51 30.25 9.78
N LYS A 173 1.72 30.60 10.80
CA LYS A 173 0.55 31.51 10.71
C LYS A 173 0.92 32.92 11.21
N GLY A 174 0.28 33.97 10.70
CA GLY A 174 0.48 35.36 11.18
C GLY A 174 1.76 36.06 10.71
N SER A 175 1.86 37.37 10.94
CA SER A 175 2.88 38.23 10.30
C SER A 175 4.15 38.49 11.12
N GLY A 176 4.15 38.15 12.41
CA GLY A 176 5.27 38.39 13.33
C GLY A 176 6.46 37.44 13.10
N PRO A 177 7.63 37.73 13.71
CA PRO A 177 8.84 36.90 13.59
C PRO A 177 8.65 35.46 14.08
N HIS A 178 7.73 35.25 15.02
CA HIS A 178 7.33 33.94 15.53
C HIS A 178 5.96 33.48 15.00
N GLY A 179 5.42 34.18 13.99
CA GLY A 179 4.08 33.94 13.49
C GLY A 179 3.02 34.22 14.56
N SER A 180 2.16 33.23 14.82
CA SER A 180 1.14 33.25 15.87
C SER A 180 1.50 32.32 17.04
N CYS A 181 2.77 31.90 17.15
CA CYS A 181 3.22 31.04 18.24
C CYS A 181 3.41 31.87 19.52
N SER A 182 2.56 31.65 20.52
CA SER A 182 2.64 32.31 21.83
C SER A 182 3.86 31.89 22.67
N PHE A 183 4.50 30.77 22.34
CA PHE A 183 5.66 30.26 23.07
C PHE A 183 6.98 30.83 22.58
N GLU A 184 7.04 31.39 21.37
CA GLU A 184 8.23 32.05 20.82
C GLU A 184 9.55 31.26 21.03
N GLN A 185 10.44 31.77 21.89
CA GLN A 185 11.74 31.18 22.25
C GLN A 185 11.66 30.14 23.37
N THR A 186 10.46 29.70 23.74
CA THR A 186 10.21 28.59 24.68
C THR A 186 9.44 27.45 24.01
N CYS A 187 9.17 27.56 22.70
CA CYS A 187 8.45 26.54 21.96
C CYS A 187 9.24 25.22 21.96
N THR A 188 8.54 24.11 22.24
CA THR A 188 9.10 22.75 22.23
C THR A 188 9.02 22.08 20.86
N LYS A 189 8.41 22.75 19.88
CA LYS A 189 8.29 22.36 18.47
C LYS A 189 9.29 23.16 17.63
N VAL A 190 9.67 22.63 16.47
CA VAL A 190 10.64 23.30 15.61
C VAL A 190 9.97 24.39 14.77
N HIS A 191 10.58 25.57 14.74
CA HIS A 191 10.16 26.68 13.88
C HIS A 191 10.85 26.55 12.51
N LEU A 192 10.16 25.90 11.56
CA LEU A 192 10.57 25.77 10.16
C LEU A 192 9.42 26.20 9.24
N CYS A 193 9.78 26.73 8.07
CA CYS A 193 8.84 27.07 7.01
C CYS A 193 8.16 25.80 6.48
N GLN A 194 6.83 25.77 6.55
CA GLN A 194 6.02 24.65 6.07
C GLN A 194 6.20 24.45 4.55
N HIS A 195 6.20 25.53 3.77
CA HIS A 195 6.39 25.48 2.32
C HIS A 195 7.79 25.02 1.92
N PHE A 196 8.81 25.32 2.72
CA PHE A 196 10.15 24.81 2.48
C PHE A 196 10.20 23.29 2.67
N VAL A 197 9.61 22.81 3.76
CA VAL A 197 9.49 21.38 4.07
C VAL A 197 8.64 20.65 3.01
N GLN A 198 7.67 21.33 2.40
CA GLN A 198 6.86 20.82 1.29
C GLN A 198 7.58 20.82 -0.06
N GLY A 199 8.62 21.65 -0.20
CA GLY A 199 9.36 21.83 -1.45
C GLY A 199 8.73 22.82 -2.43
N ASP A 200 7.78 23.65 -1.98
CA ASP A 200 7.03 24.62 -2.81
C ASP A 200 7.25 26.10 -2.40
N CYS A 201 8.19 26.37 -1.49
CA CYS A 201 8.50 27.74 -1.08
C CYS A 201 9.14 28.57 -2.23
N THR A 202 8.37 29.51 -2.76
CA THR A 202 8.81 30.41 -3.84
C THR A 202 9.67 31.59 -3.36
N PHE A 203 9.70 31.86 -2.05
CA PHE A 203 10.39 33.03 -1.49
C PHE A 203 11.89 32.81 -1.26
N GLY A 204 12.37 31.57 -1.27
CA GLY A 204 13.78 31.23 -1.08
C GLY A 204 14.40 31.94 0.14
N LEU A 205 15.52 32.63 -0.06
CA LEU A 205 16.22 33.39 0.99
C LEU A 205 15.44 34.60 1.53
N LYS A 206 14.43 35.09 0.79
CA LYS A 206 13.57 36.20 1.21
C LYS A 206 12.37 35.73 2.03
N CYS A 207 12.28 34.43 2.32
CA CYS A 207 11.18 33.88 3.11
C CYS A 207 11.18 34.47 4.53
N LYS A 208 10.01 34.90 4.99
CA LYS A 208 9.81 35.37 6.38
C LYS A 208 9.92 34.24 7.41
N ARG A 209 9.94 32.98 6.95
CA ARG A 209 10.05 31.78 7.77
C ARG A 209 11.42 31.15 7.59
N LEU A 210 11.90 30.48 8.65
CA LEU A 210 13.21 29.84 8.65
C LEU A 210 13.25 28.59 7.76
N HIS A 211 14.26 28.50 6.90
CA HIS A 211 14.59 27.29 6.12
C HIS A 211 15.74 26.48 6.77
N ALA A 212 16.22 26.93 7.93
CA ALA A 212 17.24 26.28 8.74
C ALA A 212 16.83 26.32 10.21
N ILE A 213 17.45 25.47 11.03
CA ILE A 213 17.19 25.46 12.47
C ILE A 213 17.76 26.74 13.10
N GLY A 214 16.87 27.60 13.61
CA GLY A 214 17.25 28.82 14.32
C GLY A 214 17.93 28.54 15.67
N ASN A 215 18.52 29.58 16.27
CA ASN A 215 19.32 29.47 17.50
C ASN A 215 18.57 28.80 18.67
N HIS A 216 17.29 29.13 18.87
CA HIS A 216 16.48 28.49 19.91
C HIS A 216 16.22 27.01 19.62
N GLY A 217 15.81 26.69 18.38
CA GLY A 217 15.62 25.31 17.95
C GLY A 217 16.88 24.47 18.16
N ARG A 218 18.05 25.03 17.84
CA ARG A 218 19.35 24.39 18.06
C ARG A 218 19.58 24.07 19.53
N ARG A 219 19.45 25.04 20.44
CA ARG A 219 19.62 24.81 21.89
C ARG A 219 18.67 23.73 22.41
N MET A 220 17.38 23.82 22.04
CA MET A 220 16.36 22.85 22.44
C MET A 220 16.68 21.43 21.93
N LEU A 221 17.21 21.29 20.72
CA LEU A 221 17.59 19.99 20.15
C LEU A 221 18.88 19.44 20.77
N GLU A 222 19.87 20.29 21.03
CA GLU A 222 21.10 19.91 21.75
C GLU A 222 20.78 19.44 23.18
N GLU A 223 19.90 20.14 23.89
CA GLU A 223 19.39 19.74 25.22
C GLU A 223 18.69 18.37 25.20
N ARG A 224 18.00 18.06 24.11
CA ARG A 224 17.33 16.76 23.89
C ARG A 224 18.27 15.65 23.45
N GLY A 225 19.50 15.97 23.07
CA GLY A 225 20.49 14.96 22.76
C GLY A 225 21.08 15.01 21.36
N LEU A 226 20.61 15.88 20.47
CA LEU A 226 21.07 15.82 19.08
C LEU A 226 22.44 16.48 18.91
N SER A 227 23.33 15.83 18.15
CA SER A 227 24.62 16.41 17.76
C SER A 227 24.43 17.60 16.82
N ARG A 228 25.42 18.49 16.78
CA ARG A 228 25.40 19.67 15.90
C ARG A 228 25.33 19.31 14.43
N ASP A 229 25.99 18.22 14.05
CA ASP A 229 26.06 17.76 12.67
C ASP A 229 24.67 17.29 12.21
N ILE A 230 23.99 16.46 13.01
CA ILE A 230 22.61 16.03 12.72
C ILE A 230 21.65 17.23 12.66
N ILE A 231 21.80 18.22 13.55
CA ILE A 231 20.94 19.41 13.57
C ILE A 231 21.04 20.22 12.27
N GLN A 232 22.20 20.25 11.61
CA GLN A 232 22.37 20.93 10.32
C GLN A 232 21.61 20.21 9.20
N GLU A 233 21.49 18.89 9.28
CA GLU A 233 20.77 18.06 8.31
C GLU A 233 19.25 18.03 8.52
N LEU A 234 18.77 18.40 9.72
CA LEU A 234 17.35 18.33 10.07
C LEU A 234 16.40 19.02 9.09
N PRO A 235 16.69 20.19 8.49
CA PRO A 235 15.79 20.79 7.49
C PRO A 235 15.49 19.85 6.31
N PHE A 236 16.48 19.09 5.84
CA PHE A 236 16.31 18.10 4.78
C PHE A 236 15.60 16.84 5.29
N ILE A 237 15.93 16.38 6.50
CA ILE A 237 15.24 15.26 7.16
C ILE A 237 13.75 15.57 7.36
N TYR A 238 13.38 16.78 7.77
CA TYR A 238 11.98 17.19 7.92
C TYR A 238 11.24 17.21 6.58
N ARG A 239 11.91 17.59 5.49
CA ARG A 239 11.36 17.47 4.13
C ARG A 239 11.12 16.01 3.76
N ASN A 240 12.04 15.11 4.07
CA ASN A 240 11.86 13.68 3.87
C ASN A 240 10.68 13.14 4.69
N ILE A 241 10.59 13.49 5.98
CA ILE A 241 9.46 13.14 6.85
C ILE A 241 8.14 13.64 6.26
N TYR A 242 8.11 14.87 5.73
CA TYR A 242 6.92 15.37 5.06
C TYR A 242 6.55 14.52 3.84
N HIS A 243 7.50 14.20 2.96
CA HIS A 243 7.20 13.36 1.80
C HIS A 243 6.75 11.93 2.19
N LEU A 244 7.36 11.33 3.21
CA LEU A 244 6.98 10.02 3.73
C LEU A 244 5.60 10.05 4.39
N SER A 245 5.34 11.04 5.23
CA SER A 245 4.03 11.23 5.87
C SER A 245 2.96 11.62 4.86
N ALA A 246 3.26 12.42 3.84
CA ALA A 246 2.34 12.77 2.76
C ALA A 246 2.05 11.56 1.87
N ALA A 247 3.02 10.68 1.62
CA ALA A 247 2.78 9.41 0.95
C ALA A 247 1.88 8.50 1.81
N ALA A 248 2.09 8.46 3.13
CA ALA A 248 1.25 7.72 4.07
C ALA A 248 -0.17 8.33 4.23
N THR A 249 -0.30 9.65 4.32
CA THR A 249 -1.60 10.34 4.43
C THR A 249 -2.31 10.55 3.11
N SER A 250 -1.64 10.46 1.96
CA SER A 250 -2.34 10.28 0.68
C SER A 250 -3.03 8.90 0.61
N THR A 251 -2.67 7.99 1.52
CA THR A 251 -3.39 6.76 1.86
C THR A 251 -4.45 6.95 2.97
N GLU A 252 -4.46 8.06 3.72
CA GLU A 252 -5.33 8.30 4.91
C GLU A 252 -6.25 9.54 4.82
N ASN A 253 -6.10 10.45 3.85
CA ASN A 253 -6.93 11.65 3.65
C ASN A 253 -7.72 11.57 2.34
N LEU A 254 -8.62 10.58 2.25
CA LEU A 254 -9.91 10.80 1.61
C LEU A 254 -10.97 11.02 2.71
N PRO A 255 -12.00 11.85 2.46
CA PRO A 255 -13.10 12.06 3.40
C PRO A 255 -13.74 10.73 3.79
N GLU A 256 -14.21 10.70 5.04
CA GLU A 256 -14.76 9.62 5.87
C GLU A 256 -16.01 8.90 5.32
N SER A 257 -16.07 8.61 4.02
CA SER A 257 -17.22 7.98 3.35
C SER A 257 -16.90 6.66 2.63
N TRP A 258 -15.74 6.04 2.83
CA TRP A 258 -15.48 4.72 2.22
C TRP A 258 -14.51 3.85 3.03
N CYS A 259 -14.88 3.48 4.25
CA CYS A 259 -14.28 2.32 4.92
C CYS A 259 -14.85 1.04 4.29
N LYS A 260 -14.16 0.50 3.28
CA LYS A 260 -14.06 -0.94 3.00
C LYS A 260 -12.64 -1.25 2.50
N PRO A 261 -12.08 -2.41 2.86
CA PRO A 261 -10.66 -2.73 2.68
C PRO A 261 -10.24 -2.60 1.21
N GLN A 262 -9.26 -1.72 0.92
CA GLN A 262 -8.71 -1.58 -0.43
C GLN A 262 -7.90 -2.83 -0.77
N THR A 263 -8.51 -3.70 -1.56
CA THR A 263 -7.80 -4.70 -2.37
C THR A 263 -6.78 -3.99 -3.25
N ASP A 264 -5.56 -4.51 -3.32
CA ASP A 264 -4.49 -4.09 -4.24
C ASP A 264 -5.02 -3.88 -5.67
N ASP A 265 -5.35 -2.63 -6.00
CA ASP A 265 -6.02 -2.25 -7.24
C ASP A 265 -5.14 -2.47 -8.48
N ARG A 266 -3.84 -2.78 -8.29
CA ARG A 266 -2.90 -3.13 -9.36
C ARG A 266 -3.21 -4.45 -10.06
N ASN A 267 -3.98 -5.32 -9.40
CA ASN A 267 -4.43 -6.59 -9.96
C ASN A 267 -5.88 -6.51 -10.48
N ASN A 268 -6.51 -5.33 -10.43
CA ASN A 268 -7.85 -5.12 -10.98
C ASN A 268 -7.78 -4.53 -12.38
N ILE A 269 -8.67 -4.99 -13.25
CA ILE A 269 -8.80 -4.47 -14.61
C ILE A 269 -9.54 -3.13 -14.56
N CYS A 270 -9.06 -2.16 -15.33
CA CYS A 270 -9.61 -0.82 -15.38
C CYS A 270 -10.96 -0.81 -16.12
N LEU A 271 -12.05 -0.66 -15.37
CA LEU A 271 -13.39 -0.57 -15.95
C LEU A 271 -13.55 0.57 -16.97
N HIS A 272 -12.89 1.72 -16.72
CA HIS A 272 -12.93 2.86 -17.62
C HIS A 272 -12.16 2.61 -18.91
N PHE A 273 -11.15 1.74 -18.90
CA PHE A 273 -10.42 1.38 -20.10
C PHE A 273 -11.30 0.53 -21.03
N ILE A 274 -12.02 -0.46 -20.48
CA ILE A 274 -12.96 -1.30 -21.25
C ILE A 274 -14.04 -0.46 -21.93
N ARG A 275 -14.43 0.68 -21.33
CA ARG A 275 -15.42 1.63 -21.87
C ARG A 275 -14.84 2.75 -22.72
N ASN A 276 -13.56 2.70 -23.07
CA ASN A 276 -12.85 3.77 -23.80
C ASN A 276 -12.91 5.15 -23.13
N SER A 277 -13.14 5.20 -21.82
CA SER A 277 -13.34 6.43 -21.04
C SER A 277 -12.23 6.68 -20.02
N CYS A 278 -11.13 5.90 -20.05
CA CYS A 278 -10.01 6.04 -19.12
C CYS A 278 -9.18 7.28 -19.48
N ARG A 279 -9.21 8.29 -18.60
CA ARG A 279 -8.46 9.54 -18.76
C ARG A 279 -6.98 9.40 -18.39
N PHE A 280 -6.62 8.33 -17.68
CA PHE A 280 -5.28 8.10 -17.12
C PHE A 280 -4.33 7.35 -18.07
N ARG A 281 -4.82 6.79 -19.19
CA ARG A 281 -4.01 6.07 -20.20
C ARG A 281 -2.91 5.21 -19.53
N ASN A 282 -1.62 5.47 -19.77
CA ASN A 282 -0.51 4.66 -19.27
C ASN A 282 -0.16 4.89 -17.78
N GLU A 283 -0.77 5.89 -17.12
CA GLU A 283 -0.63 6.17 -15.69
C GLU A 283 -1.73 5.48 -14.84
N CYS A 284 -2.63 4.73 -15.49
CA CYS A 284 -3.68 4.03 -14.78
C CYS A 284 -3.09 2.92 -13.91
N ARG A 285 -3.34 3.01 -12.60
CA ARG A 285 -2.90 1.99 -11.61
C ARG A 285 -3.57 0.62 -11.79
N ARG A 286 -4.60 0.53 -12.64
CA ARG A 286 -5.35 -0.70 -12.94
C ARG A 286 -4.94 -1.23 -14.31
N VAL A 287 -4.99 -2.55 -14.48
CA VAL A 287 -4.59 -3.20 -15.73
C VAL A 287 -5.53 -2.76 -16.87
N HIS A 288 -4.94 -2.25 -17.94
CA HIS A 288 -5.65 -1.93 -19.16
C HIS A 288 -5.78 -3.19 -20.01
N PHE A 289 -6.98 -3.78 -19.98
CA PHE A 289 -7.32 -4.97 -20.72
C PHE A 289 -8.75 -4.86 -21.27
N HIS A 290 -9.01 -5.40 -22.45
CA HIS A 290 -10.27 -5.19 -23.17
C HIS A 290 -11.42 -6.08 -22.68
N LEU A 291 -11.17 -7.04 -21.77
CA LEU A 291 -12.17 -7.90 -21.13
C LEU A 291 -12.23 -7.68 -19.61
N PRO A 292 -13.36 -7.99 -18.95
CA PRO A 292 -13.50 -7.85 -17.50
C PRO A 292 -12.74 -8.93 -16.69
N TYR A 293 -12.06 -9.85 -17.38
CA TYR A 293 -11.20 -10.89 -16.83
C TYR A 293 -9.95 -11.03 -17.69
N LYS A 294 -8.85 -11.48 -17.08
CA LYS A 294 -7.59 -11.76 -17.76
C LYS A 294 -6.90 -12.94 -17.10
N TRP A 295 -6.42 -13.90 -17.90
CA TRP A 295 -5.73 -15.10 -17.43
C TRP A 295 -4.27 -15.06 -17.83
N GLU A 296 -3.38 -15.32 -16.88
CA GLU A 296 -1.93 -15.25 -17.08
C GLU A 296 -1.21 -16.44 -16.42
N VAL A 297 -0.16 -16.93 -17.06
CA VAL A 297 0.72 -18.00 -16.57
C VAL A 297 2.11 -17.45 -16.27
N PHE A 298 2.74 -17.94 -15.21
CA PHE A 298 4.09 -17.53 -14.80
C PHE A 298 5.12 -18.47 -15.42
N ASP A 299 6.00 -17.91 -16.24
CA ASP A 299 7.06 -18.65 -16.97
C ASP A 299 8.36 -18.81 -16.16
N GLY A 300 8.44 -18.20 -14.97
CA GLY A 300 9.64 -18.14 -14.14
C GLY A 300 10.26 -16.75 -14.03
N LEU A 301 9.94 -15.84 -14.95
CA LEU A 301 10.45 -14.48 -15.02
C LEU A 301 9.32 -13.43 -15.00
N THR A 302 8.22 -13.66 -15.71
CA THR A 302 7.09 -12.74 -15.84
C THR A 302 5.75 -13.48 -15.97
N TRP A 303 4.65 -12.72 -15.94
CA TRP A 303 3.31 -13.22 -16.25
C TRP A 303 3.03 -13.04 -17.74
N ILE A 304 2.67 -14.13 -18.41
CA ILE A 304 2.34 -14.19 -19.84
C ILE A 304 0.85 -14.47 -20.00
N ASP A 305 0.19 -13.77 -20.91
CA ASP A 305 -1.23 -13.94 -21.22
C ASP A 305 -1.49 -15.34 -21.79
N LEU A 306 -2.50 -16.03 -21.23
CA LEU A 306 -2.94 -17.32 -21.73
C LEU A 306 -3.81 -17.15 -22.99
N GLN A 307 -3.59 -18.02 -23.98
CA GLN A 307 -4.45 -18.10 -25.17
C GLN A 307 -5.83 -18.67 -24.79
N HIS A 308 -6.85 -18.43 -25.61
CA HIS A 308 -8.22 -18.96 -25.41
C HIS A 308 -8.85 -18.57 -24.05
N MET A 309 -8.54 -17.37 -23.55
CA MET A 309 -8.97 -16.91 -22.22
C MET A 309 -10.48 -16.82 -22.00
N GLU A 310 -11.28 -16.63 -23.06
CA GLU A 310 -12.74 -16.67 -22.99
C GLU A 310 -13.25 -18.07 -22.66
N ASP A 311 -12.69 -19.10 -23.31
CA ASP A 311 -13.02 -20.50 -23.05
C ASP A 311 -12.63 -20.91 -21.61
N ILE A 312 -11.44 -20.48 -21.18
CA ILE A 312 -10.96 -20.70 -19.79
C ILE A 312 -11.89 -20.01 -18.79
N GLU A 313 -12.31 -18.78 -19.06
CA GLU A 313 -13.22 -18.04 -18.19
C GLU A 313 -14.60 -18.70 -18.13
N GLN A 314 -15.14 -19.14 -19.26
CA GLN A 314 -16.42 -19.84 -19.33
C GLN A 314 -16.39 -21.10 -18.47
N ASP A 315 -15.31 -21.88 -18.57
CA ASP A 315 -15.11 -23.07 -17.76
C ASP A 315 -14.90 -22.75 -16.27
N PHE A 316 -14.23 -21.64 -15.95
CA PHE A 316 -14.07 -21.19 -14.57
C PHE A 316 -15.39 -20.75 -13.95
N CYS A 317 -16.27 -20.09 -14.71
CA CYS A 317 -17.58 -19.65 -14.25
C CYS A 317 -18.49 -20.81 -13.85
N ASP A 318 -18.32 -21.99 -14.47
CA ASP A 318 -19.07 -23.20 -14.13
C ASP A 318 -18.61 -23.77 -12.77
N PRO A 319 -19.48 -23.80 -11.73
CA PRO A 319 -19.12 -24.34 -10.44
C PRO A 319 -18.91 -25.86 -10.46
N SER A 320 -19.34 -26.60 -11.49
CA SER A 320 -19.10 -28.04 -11.63
C SER A 320 -17.66 -28.34 -12.08
N LYS A 321 -17.09 -27.47 -12.91
CA LYS A 321 -15.74 -27.64 -13.47
C LYS A 321 -14.64 -27.26 -12.47
N THR A 322 -13.57 -28.04 -12.50
CA THR A 322 -12.36 -27.84 -11.70
C THR A 322 -11.12 -27.54 -12.54
N GLN A 323 -11.23 -27.72 -13.86
CA GLN A 323 -10.17 -27.48 -14.83
C GLN A 323 -10.78 -26.92 -16.12
N SER A 324 -10.00 -26.20 -16.90
CA SER A 324 -10.40 -25.78 -18.27
C SER A 324 -10.28 -26.94 -19.25
N GLY A 325 -10.96 -26.85 -20.39
CA GLY A 325 -10.71 -27.69 -21.57
C GLY A 325 -9.40 -27.35 -22.30
N GLY A 326 -9.02 -28.20 -23.25
CA GLY A 326 -7.86 -28.01 -24.14
C GLY A 326 -6.62 -28.86 -23.79
N ASP A 327 -5.57 -28.72 -24.61
CA ASP A 327 -4.35 -29.53 -24.54
C ASP A 327 -3.48 -29.23 -23.30
N GLN A 328 -3.58 -28.01 -22.76
CA GLN A 328 -2.94 -27.61 -21.50
C GLN A 328 -3.98 -27.04 -20.53
N PRO A 329 -4.68 -27.90 -19.77
CA PRO A 329 -5.77 -27.47 -18.90
C PRO A 329 -5.26 -26.69 -17.68
N VAL A 330 -5.89 -25.57 -17.39
CA VAL A 330 -5.68 -24.79 -16.17
C VAL A 330 -6.46 -25.44 -15.04
N ASN A 331 -5.78 -25.81 -13.96
CA ASN A 331 -6.43 -26.31 -12.76
C ASN A 331 -6.86 -25.16 -11.84
N PHE A 332 -8.17 -24.97 -11.70
CA PHE A 332 -8.75 -23.86 -10.95
C PHE A 332 -8.61 -23.99 -9.43
N LEU A 333 -8.38 -25.21 -8.92
CA LEU A 333 -8.22 -25.46 -7.49
C LEU A 333 -6.78 -25.17 -7.04
N THR A 334 -5.81 -25.69 -7.79
CA THR A 334 -4.38 -25.50 -7.51
C THR A 334 -3.82 -24.20 -8.09
N LYS A 335 -4.57 -23.52 -8.97
CA LYS A 335 -4.15 -22.32 -9.71
C LYS A 335 -2.84 -22.56 -10.48
N SER A 336 -2.81 -23.66 -11.23
CA SER A 336 -1.63 -24.10 -11.98
C SER A 336 -1.99 -24.70 -13.34
N GLN A 337 -1.07 -24.65 -14.28
CA GLN A 337 -1.12 -25.33 -15.59
C GLN A 337 0.17 -26.16 -15.69
N GLY A 338 0.05 -27.49 -15.55
CA GLY A 338 1.21 -28.35 -15.32
C GLY A 338 1.98 -27.95 -14.06
N SER A 339 3.27 -27.61 -14.20
CA SER A 339 4.14 -27.11 -13.13
C SER A 339 4.14 -25.58 -12.98
N GLN A 340 3.49 -24.85 -13.89
CA GLN A 340 3.49 -23.39 -13.93
C GLN A 340 2.33 -22.81 -13.09
N ARG A 341 2.56 -21.64 -12.47
CA ARG A 341 1.54 -20.94 -11.66
C ARG A 341 0.66 -20.10 -12.58
N VAL A 342 -0.64 -20.08 -12.30
CA VAL A 342 -1.63 -19.31 -13.08
C VAL A 342 -2.34 -18.30 -12.17
N ARG A 343 -2.66 -17.12 -12.70
CA ARG A 343 -3.49 -16.12 -12.02
C ARG A 343 -4.60 -15.60 -12.93
N ARG A 344 -5.69 -15.17 -12.30
CA ARG A 344 -6.82 -14.48 -12.92
C ARG A 344 -6.91 -13.07 -12.35
N LEU A 345 -6.94 -12.06 -13.22
CA LEU A 345 -7.27 -10.68 -12.89
C LEU A 345 -8.74 -10.42 -13.23
N SER A 346 -9.36 -9.46 -12.57
CA SER A 346 -10.78 -9.12 -12.80
C SER A 346 -11.07 -7.65 -12.61
N THR A 347 -12.19 -7.17 -13.14
CA THR A 347 -12.74 -5.88 -12.71
C THR A 347 -13.18 -5.94 -11.25
N VAL A 348 -13.40 -4.76 -10.66
CA VAL A 348 -13.88 -4.65 -9.28
C VAL A 348 -15.20 -5.41 -9.06
N SER A 349 -15.39 -5.95 -7.85
CA SER A 349 -16.60 -6.69 -7.48
C SER A 349 -17.84 -5.80 -7.59
N SER A 350 -18.93 -6.32 -8.15
CA SER A 350 -20.17 -5.56 -8.39
C SER A 350 -20.75 -4.94 -7.12
N VAL A 351 -20.55 -5.56 -5.95
CA VAL A 351 -21.04 -5.06 -4.64
C VAL A 351 -20.28 -3.82 -4.13
N THR A 352 -19.17 -3.45 -4.77
CA THR A 352 -18.35 -2.29 -4.39
C THR A 352 -18.68 -1.03 -5.22
N LYS A 353 -19.53 -1.16 -6.24
CA LYS A 353 -19.89 -0.08 -7.15
C LYS A 353 -21.41 0.06 -7.29
N PRO A 354 -21.90 1.27 -7.62
CA PRO A 354 -23.33 1.46 -7.89
C PRO A 354 -23.84 0.61 -9.07
N PRO A 355 -25.14 0.27 -9.14
CA PRO A 355 -25.71 -0.64 -10.15
C PRO A 355 -25.53 -0.21 -11.62
N HIS A 356 -25.35 1.09 -11.88
CA HIS A 356 -25.13 1.62 -13.24
C HIS A 356 -23.71 1.34 -13.78
N TYR A 357 -22.81 0.81 -12.94
CA TYR A 357 -21.49 0.35 -13.37
C TYR A 357 -21.59 -1.06 -14.02
N THR A 358 -21.98 -1.11 -15.30
CA THR A 358 -21.79 -2.26 -16.22
C THR A 358 -20.35 -2.81 -16.25
N LEU A 359 -20.17 -4.10 -16.60
CA LEU A 359 -18.87 -4.79 -16.69
C LEU A 359 -18.08 -4.95 -15.38
N THR A 360 -18.71 -4.72 -14.23
CA THR A 360 -18.17 -5.12 -12.92
C THR A 360 -18.27 -6.63 -12.73
N THR A 361 -17.34 -7.23 -11.98
CA THR A 361 -17.34 -8.68 -11.78
C THR A 361 -18.39 -9.07 -10.75
N GLN A 362 -19.46 -9.72 -11.20
CA GLN A 362 -20.48 -10.26 -10.31
C GLN A 362 -20.05 -11.63 -9.78
N TRP A 363 -19.79 -11.72 -8.48
CA TRP A 363 -19.41 -12.98 -7.83
C TRP A 363 -20.64 -13.71 -7.29
N LEU A 364 -20.74 -15.00 -7.64
CA LEU A 364 -21.82 -15.91 -7.26
C LEU A 364 -21.27 -16.99 -6.33
N TRP A 365 -22.04 -17.31 -5.29
CA TRP A 365 -21.69 -18.30 -4.30
C TRP A 365 -22.59 -19.52 -4.44
N TYR A 366 -21.98 -20.71 -4.44
CA TYR A 366 -22.67 -21.97 -4.62
C TYR A 366 -22.34 -22.95 -3.50
N TYR A 367 -23.30 -23.80 -3.16
CA TYR A 367 -23.07 -24.99 -2.34
C TYR A 367 -23.40 -26.25 -3.11
N LYS A 368 -22.68 -27.33 -2.79
CA LYS A 368 -22.93 -28.65 -3.37
C LYS A 368 -24.19 -29.27 -2.75
N GLY A 369 -25.20 -29.48 -3.58
CA GLY A 369 -26.43 -30.19 -3.29
C GLY A 369 -26.22 -31.69 -3.13
N ASP A 370 -27.27 -32.38 -2.69
CA ASP A 370 -27.22 -33.83 -2.41
C ASP A 370 -27.08 -34.66 -3.68
N GLN A 371 -27.60 -34.16 -4.80
CA GLN A 371 -27.51 -34.80 -6.12
C GLN A 371 -26.21 -34.45 -6.86
N GLY A 372 -25.27 -33.78 -6.20
CA GLY A 372 -24.03 -33.29 -6.81
C GLY A 372 -24.18 -32.01 -7.64
N ASN A 373 -25.40 -31.47 -7.76
CA ASN A 373 -25.67 -30.18 -8.38
C ASN A 373 -25.15 -29.02 -7.51
N TRP A 374 -24.77 -27.92 -8.16
CA TRP A 374 -24.39 -26.68 -7.48
C TRP A 374 -25.58 -25.74 -7.45
N VAL A 375 -25.98 -25.33 -6.24
CA VAL A 375 -27.12 -24.41 -6.06
C VAL A 375 -26.59 -23.08 -5.55
N GLU A 376 -27.03 -22.00 -6.18
CA GLU A 376 -26.66 -20.64 -5.80
C GLU A 376 -27.33 -20.23 -4.48
N TYR A 377 -26.61 -19.53 -3.61
CA TYR A 377 -27.18 -18.93 -2.40
C TYR A 377 -28.18 -17.82 -2.76
N GLY A 378 -29.38 -17.90 -2.19
CA GLY A 378 -30.49 -16.97 -2.43
C GLY A 378 -31.47 -17.43 -3.51
N GLN A 379 -31.07 -18.39 -4.36
CA GLN A 379 -31.98 -19.00 -5.34
C GLN A 379 -32.79 -20.15 -4.72
N LEU A 380 -33.94 -20.42 -5.31
CA LEU A 380 -34.80 -21.53 -4.90
C LEU A 380 -34.15 -22.87 -5.28
N ASP A 381 -34.03 -23.78 -4.31
CA ASP A 381 -33.62 -25.16 -4.59
C ASP A 381 -34.75 -25.96 -5.26
N GLU A 382 -34.47 -27.21 -5.67
CA GLU A 382 -35.46 -28.14 -6.24
C GLU A 382 -36.69 -28.34 -5.34
N LYS A 383 -36.56 -28.07 -4.03
CA LYS A 383 -37.63 -28.19 -3.02
C LYS A 383 -38.24 -26.82 -2.70
N GLN A 384 -38.07 -25.82 -3.57
CA GLN A 384 -38.59 -24.45 -3.44
C GLN A 384 -38.18 -23.75 -2.14
N ARG A 385 -36.97 -24.04 -1.64
CA ARG A 385 -36.41 -23.39 -0.44
C ARG A 385 -35.19 -22.57 -0.82
N SER A 386 -35.20 -21.31 -0.39
CA SER A 386 -34.05 -20.42 -0.49
C SER A 386 -33.26 -20.39 0.83
N THR A 387 -32.05 -19.85 0.76
CA THR A 387 -31.23 -19.53 1.93
C THR A 387 -31.54 -18.11 2.42
N SER A 388 -31.35 -17.87 3.72
CA SER A 388 -31.55 -16.55 4.34
C SER A 388 -30.58 -15.48 3.84
N VAL A 389 -29.47 -15.90 3.23
CA VAL A 389 -28.46 -15.02 2.63
C VAL A 389 -28.39 -15.28 1.13
N THR A 390 -28.09 -14.24 0.36
CA THR A 390 -27.88 -14.30 -1.08
C THR A 390 -26.38 -14.32 -1.41
N SER A 391 -26.03 -14.66 -2.66
CA SER A 391 -24.67 -14.50 -3.19
C SER A 391 -24.10 -13.10 -2.95
N GLN A 392 -24.93 -12.05 -3.08
CA GLN A 392 -24.52 -10.67 -2.86
C GLN A 392 -24.12 -10.43 -1.40
N THR A 393 -24.97 -10.83 -0.44
CA THR A 393 -24.67 -10.66 1.00
C THR A 393 -23.43 -11.43 1.42
N LEU A 394 -23.23 -12.63 0.86
CA LEU A 394 -22.02 -13.43 1.11
C LEU A 394 -20.77 -12.78 0.54
N GLU A 395 -20.84 -12.20 -0.67
CA GLU A 395 -19.72 -11.47 -1.26
C GLU A 395 -19.37 -10.21 -0.45
N GLU A 396 -20.36 -9.47 0.05
CA GLU A 396 -20.13 -8.31 0.93
C GLU A 396 -19.44 -8.71 2.23
N ALA A 397 -19.86 -9.82 2.85
CA ALA A 397 -19.23 -10.37 4.05
C ALA A 397 -17.80 -10.86 3.77
N PHE A 398 -17.59 -11.57 2.66
CA PHE A 398 -16.27 -12.09 2.26
C PHE A 398 -15.25 -10.98 1.99
N LEU A 399 -15.69 -9.86 1.39
CA LEU A 399 -14.82 -8.70 1.19
C LEU A 399 -14.50 -7.97 2.49
N SER A 400 -15.39 -8.01 3.49
CA SER A 400 -15.14 -7.42 4.81
C SER A 400 -14.15 -8.26 5.64
N ASP A 401 -14.32 -9.58 5.66
CA ASP A 401 -13.45 -10.52 6.36
C ASP A 401 -13.41 -11.87 5.61
N LYS A 402 -12.25 -12.19 5.04
CA LYS A 402 -12.02 -13.42 4.27
C LYS A 402 -11.90 -14.67 5.13
N THR A 403 -11.81 -14.52 6.44
CA THR A 403 -11.67 -15.60 7.42
C THR A 403 -12.92 -15.80 8.27
N ALA A 404 -13.94 -14.96 8.08
CA ALA A 404 -15.18 -15.03 8.82
C ALA A 404 -15.96 -16.34 8.60
N ASP A 405 -16.68 -16.71 9.66
CA ASP A 405 -17.70 -17.77 9.63
C ASP A 405 -19.09 -17.10 9.61
N VAL A 406 -19.88 -17.36 8.56
CA VAL A 406 -21.19 -16.73 8.35
C VAL A 406 -22.32 -17.72 8.62
N GLN A 407 -23.30 -17.31 9.43
CA GLN A 407 -24.48 -18.12 9.71
C GLN A 407 -25.51 -18.02 8.58
N VAL A 408 -26.02 -19.17 8.13
CA VAL A 408 -27.01 -19.27 7.06
C VAL A 408 -28.14 -20.20 7.48
N VAL A 409 -29.37 -19.74 7.30
CA VAL A 409 -30.58 -20.54 7.54
C VAL A 409 -31.13 -21.01 6.21
N LYS A 410 -31.49 -22.29 6.12
CA LYS A 410 -32.20 -22.86 4.97
C LYS A 410 -33.38 -23.67 5.47
N GLY A 411 -34.60 -23.14 5.31
CA GLY A 411 -35.79 -23.66 5.97
C GLY A 411 -35.65 -23.62 7.49
N GLN A 412 -35.78 -24.77 8.16
CA GLN A 412 -35.64 -24.89 9.63
C GLN A 412 -34.20 -25.24 10.09
N ARG A 413 -33.24 -25.36 9.16
CA ARG A 413 -31.88 -25.81 9.47
C ARG A 413 -30.91 -24.62 9.44
N GLN A 414 -30.05 -24.58 10.45
CA GLN A 414 -28.96 -23.61 10.57
C GLN A 414 -27.64 -24.23 10.12
N TYR A 415 -26.86 -23.43 9.41
CA TYR A 415 -25.55 -23.78 8.87
C TYR A 415 -24.56 -22.66 9.13
N VAL A 416 -23.28 -22.99 9.12
CA VAL A 416 -22.17 -22.04 9.17
C VAL A 416 -21.33 -22.24 7.92
N ILE A 417 -21.09 -21.17 7.18
CA ILE A 417 -20.16 -21.15 6.04
C ILE A 417 -18.82 -20.65 6.55
N SER A 418 -17.77 -21.42 6.35
CA SER A 418 -16.40 -20.96 6.61
C SER A 418 -15.74 -20.53 5.30
N PHE A 419 -15.37 -19.26 5.20
CA PHE A 419 -14.68 -18.73 4.03
C PHE A 419 -13.25 -19.25 3.89
N ARG A 420 -12.59 -19.53 5.03
CA ARG A 420 -11.23 -20.11 5.04
C ARG A 420 -11.21 -21.51 4.43
N ASP A 421 -12.14 -22.35 4.86
CA ASP A 421 -12.15 -23.76 4.46
C ASP A 421 -12.93 -23.99 3.16
N MET A 422 -13.78 -23.03 2.74
CA MET A 422 -14.70 -23.18 1.60
C MET A 422 -15.69 -24.34 1.78
N TYR A 423 -16.26 -24.43 2.99
CA TYR A 423 -17.29 -25.41 3.33
C TYR A 423 -18.43 -24.81 4.14
N GLN A 424 -19.62 -25.37 3.93
CA GLN A 424 -20.79 -25.17 4.76
C GLN A 424 -20.92 -26.36 5.71
N ARG A 425 -21.05 -26.10 7.01
CA ARG A 425 -21.24 -27.11 8.07
C ARG A 425 -22.56 -26.93 8.78
N ASN A 426 -23.22 -28.03 9.16
CA ASN A 426 -24.34 -28.00 10.09
C ASN A 426 -23.84 -28.39 11.48
N PRO A 427 -23.79 -27.47 12.46
CA PRO A 427 -23.28 -27.78 13.80
C PRO A 427 -24.08 -28.87 14.54
N LYS A 428 -25.38 -29.01 14.24
CA LYS A 428 -26.27 -29.98 14.92
C LYS A 428 -26.17 -31.39 14.35
N HIS A 429 -25.85 -31.53 13.06
CA HIS A 429 -25.87 -32.80 12.35
C HIS A 429 -24.50 -33.22 11.78
N ASN A 430 -23.44 -32.45 12.03
CA ASN A 430 -22.08 -32.68 11.51
C ASN A 430 -22.01 -32.94 10.00
N THR A 431 -22.97 -32.41 9.22
CA THR A 431 -22.93 -32.51 7.76
C THR A 431 -22.08 -31.39 7.17
N LYS A 432 -21.22 -31.73 6.21
CA LYS A 432 -20.28 -30.81 5.56
C LYS A 432 -20.52 -30.81 4.04
N ARG A 433 -20.69 -29.63 3.43
CA ARG A 433 -20.90 -29.45 1.98
C ARG A 433 -19.86 -28.50 1.43
N GLN A 434 -19.33 -28.79 0.24
CA GLN A 434 -18.38 -27.90 -0.43
C GLN A 434 -19.09 -26.60 -0.85
N VAL A 435 -18.36 -25.50 -0.74
CA VAL A 435 -18.78 -24.17 -1.20
C VAL A 435 -17.82 -23.71 -2.29
N ARG A 436 -18.34 -23.05 -3.33
CA ARG A 436 -17.54 -22.47 -4.41
C ARG A 436 -17.97 -21.05 -4.69
N ARG A 437 -16.99 -20.19 -4.96
CA ARG A 437 -17.16 -18.79 -5.38
C ARG A 437 -16.74 -18.67 -6.84
N ARG A 438 -17.66 -18.36 -7.76
CA ARG A 438 -17.43 -18.23 -9.21
C ARG A 438 -17.98 -16.90 -9.74
N PRO A 439 -17.33 -16.25 -10.71
CA PRO A 439 -17.87 -15.06 -11.35
C PRO A 439 -19.01 -15.45 -12.32
N ARG A 440 -19.90 -14.50 -12.62
CA ARG A 440 -20.84 -14.62 -13.74
C ARG A 440 -20.08 -14.41 -15.05
N PHE A 441 -20.28 -15.32 -16.01
CA PHE A 441 -19.64 -15.25 -17.32
C PHE A 441 -20.12 -14.04 -18.14
N VAL A 442 -19.18 -13.41 -18.84
CA VAL A 442 -19.43 -12.31 -19.80
C VAL A 442 -18.62 -12.61 -21.05
N SER A 443 -19.28 -12.80 -22.20
CA SER A 443 -18.59 -13.07 -23.47
C SER A 443 -17.98 -11.80 -24.07
N VAL A 444 -17.03 -11.96 -24.99
CA VAL A 444 -16.42 -10.87 -25.75
C VAL A 444 -17.49 -10.03 -26.46
N ALA A 445 -18.45 -10.69 -27.11
CA ALA A 445 -19.58 -10.03 -27.80
C ALA A 445 -20.45 -9.20 -26.85
N GLU A 446 -20.67 -9.68 -25.62
CA GLU A 446 -21.42 -8.94 -24.61
C GLU A 446 -20.66 -7.71 -24.10
N VAL A 447 -19.33 -7.80 -23.97
CA VAL A 447 -18.48 -6.65 -23.63
C VAL A 447 -18.56 -5.58 -24.71
N GLU A 448 -18.43 -5.95 -25.97
CA GLU A 448 -18.50 -5.02 -27.11
C GLU A 448 -19.85 -4.30 -27.16
N ARG A 449 -20.94 -5.02 -26.94
CA ARG A 449 -22.31 -4.46 -26.89
C ARG A 449 -22.48 -3.44 -25.75
N GLN A 450 -21.95 -3.74 -24.56
CA GLN A 450 -22.05 -2.85 -23.39
C GLN A 450 -21.06 -1.68 -23.42
N ALA A 451 -19.93 -1.81 -24.12
CA ALA A 451 -18.93 -0.75 -24.27
C ALA A 451 -19.27 0.23 -25.41
N GLY A 452 -19.94 -0.23 -26.48
CA GLY A 452 -20.33 0.59 -27.62
C GLY A 452 -21.62 1.40 -27.45
N SER A 453 -22.44 1.14 -26.43
CA SER A 453 -23.78 1.73 -26.24
C SER A 453 -23.80 3.09 -25.52
N VAL A 454 -22.68 3.81 -25.40
CA VAL A 454 -22.69 5.19 -24.87
C VAL A 454 -22.91 6.14 -26.04
N GLU A 455 -24.18 6.42 -26.35
CA GLU A 455 -24.60 7.37 -27.38
C GLU A 455 -23.93 8.74 -27.19
N LYS A 456 -23.43 9.29 -28.31
CA LYS A 456 -22.94 10.67 -28.37
C LYS A 456 -24.07 11.63 -27.97
N PRO A 457 -23.84 12.61 -27.08
CA PRO A 457 -24.83 13.67 -26.88
C PRO A 457 -25.03 14.42 -28.21
N PRO A 458 -26.26 14.84 -28.53
CA PRO A 458 -26.53 15.53 -29.79
C PRO A 458 -25.78 16.88 -29.83
N PRO A 459 -25.40 17.36 -31.02
CA PRO A 459 -24.77 18.66 -31.16
C PRO A 459 -25.76 19.74 -30.70
N TYR A 460 -25.32 20.60 -29.79
CA TYR A 460 -26.07 21.78 -29.38
C TYR A 460 -26.28 22.69 -30.60
N ASP A 461 -27.52 22.78 -31.07
CA ASP A 461 -27.94 23.78 -32.04
C ASP A 461 -27.85 25.17 -31.42
N PHE A 462 -26.91 25.96 -31.94
CA PHE A 462 -26.82 27.39 -31.71
C PHE A 462 -27.62 28.07 -32.82
N LEU A 463 -28.86 28.50 -32.55
CA LEU A 463 -29.49 29.74 -33.05
C LEU A 463 -31.02 29.72 -32.92
N SER A 464 -31.55 30.92 -32.59
CA SER A 464 -32.92 31.42 -32.85
C SER A 464 -33.92 31.29 -31.70
N LEU A 465 -34.11 32.38 -30.96
CA LEU A 465 -35.34 33.20 -31.06
C LEU A 465 -35.21 34.47 -30.21
N GLN A 466 -34.93 35.56 -30.92
CA GLN A 466 -35.28 36.92 -30.54
C GLN A 466 -36.80 37.11 -30.73
N THR A 467 -37.37 38.04 -29.94
CA THR A 467 -38.71 38.67 -30.06
C THR A 467 -39.91 37.81 -29.67
N GLY A 468 -40.92 38.28 -28.93
CA GLY A 468 -41.23 39.60 -28.37
C GLY A 468 -42.64 39.55 -27.73
N SER A 469 -42.93 40.55 -26.90
CA SER A 469 -44.28 41.09 -26.53
C SER A 469 -45.24 40.13 -25.79
N ASP A 470 -45.93 40.49 -24.70
CA ASP A 470 -46.49 41.79 -24.25
C ASP A 470 -46.15 42.13 -22.79
#